data_AF-C4Y0P9-F1
#
_entry.id   AF-C4Y0P9-F1
#
_cell.length_a   1.000
_cell.length_b   1.000
_cell.length_c   1.000
_cell.angle_alpha   90.00
_cell.angle_beta   90.00
_cell.angle_gamma   90.00
#
_symmetry.space_group_name_H-M   'P 1'
#
loop_
_entity.id
_entity.type
_entity.pdbx_description
1 polymer ?
#
loop_
_entity_poly.entity_id
_entity_poly.type
_entity_poly.pdbx_seq_one_letter_code
_entity_poly.pdbx_strand_id
1 'polypeptide(L)'
;MSEESNNAVEVAASQVTGLSLEKKPKQRKAQTEEEFLEQKAEYEATGPQIHTQEWLYDVSLLNSLDNSKKLDRVHILHACERAYYLKDYQKCLSLIDRGEKLFGVQLDDDESNLDLKADFASSGKKTKKSSKVERHVIELLHIKEACVRKMASATI
;
A
#
# COMPACT_ATOMS: atom_id res chain seq x y z
N MET A 1 42.06 -48.97 -14.12
CA MET A 1 40.66 -48.68 -14.51
C MET A 1 39.81 -49.45 -13.50
N SER A 2 39.12 -48.85 -12.52
CA SER A 2 38.44 -47.56 -12.51
C SER A 2 38.21 -47.18 -11.03
N GLU A 3 38.87 -46.14 -10.52
CA GLU A 3 38.65 -45.55 -9.20
C GLU A 3 38.09 -44.13 -9.41
N GLU A 4 36.78 -43.98 -9.61
CA GLU A 4 36.24 -42.64 -9.88
C GLU A 4 34.77 -42.42 -9.52
N SER A 5 34.18 -43.23 -8.63
CA SER A 5 32.74 -43.11 -8.34
C SER A 5 32.34 -42.90 -6.87
N ASN A 6 33.28 -42.78 -5.93
CA ASN A 6 32.95 -42.61 -4.51
C ASN A 6 33.28 -41.23 -3.90
N ASN A 7 33.79 -40.27 -4.69
CA ASN A 7 34.22 -38.96 -4.16
C ASN A 7 33.16 -37.84 -4.29
N ALA A 8 32.00 -38.11 -4.90
CA ALA A 8 30.97 -37.09 -5.15
C ALA A 8 29.95 -36.94 -4.01
N VAL A 9 29.81 -37.94 -3.14
CA VAL A 9 28.77 -37.95 -2.08
C VAL A 9 29.29 -37.31 -0.79
N GLU A 10 30.61 -37.28 -0.57
CA GLU A 10 31.22 -36.78 0.66
C GLU A 10 31.43 -35.25 0.67
N VAL A 11 31.48 -34.61 -0.50
CA VAL A 11 31.66 -33.15 -0.62
C VAL A 11 30.35 -32.37 -0.38
N ALA A 12 29.19 -33.00 -0.58
CA ALA A 12 27.89 -32.34 -0.41
C ALA A 12 27.42 -32.24 1.05
N ALA A 13 27.94 -33.09 1.95
CA ALA A 13 27.50 -33.12 3.35
C ALA A 13 28.26 -32.15 4.28
N SER A 14 29.35 -31.53 3.81
CA SER A 14 30.25 -30.71 4.64
C SER A 14 29.96 -29.19 4.62
N GLN A 15 28.90 -28.72 3.95
CA GLN A 15 28.62 -27.28 3.79
C GLN A 15 27.34 -26.77 4.48
N VAL A 16 26.72 -27.53 5.40
CA VAL A 16 25.48 -27.08 6.09
C VAL A 16 25.67 -26.74 7.58
N THR A 17 26.92 -26.66 8.05
CA THR A 17 27.27 -26.21 9.42
C THR A 17 27.30 -24.68 9.49
N GLY A 18 26.14 -24.03 9.40
CA GLY A 18 26.08 -22.58 9.55
C GLY A 18 24.71 -21.91 9.59
N LEU A 19 23.61 -22.63 9.33
CA LEU A 19 22.27 -22.06 9.44
C LEU A 19 21.76 -22.21 10.88
N SER A 20 22.29 -21.38 11.78
CA SER A 20 21.68 -21.16 13.08
C SER A 20 20.26 -20.62 12.88
N LEU A 21 19.26 -21.43 13.24
CA LEU A 21 17.83 -21.12 13.20
C LEU A 21 17.38 -20.19 14.34
N GLU A 22 18.33 -19.66 15.12
CA GLU A 22 18.01 -18.72 16.18
C GLU A 22 17.63 -17.37 15.56
N LYS A 23 16.31 -17.12 15.51
CA LYS A 23 15.77 -15.82 15.14
C LYS A 23 16.33 -14.78 16.09
N LYS A 24 17.30 -13.99 15.61
CA LYS A 24 17.79 -12.81 16.35
C LYS A 24 16.58 -11.99 16.81
N PRO A 25 16.50 -11.61 18.09
CA PRO A 25 15.41 -10.78 18.58
C PRO A 25 15.36 -9.50 17.72
N LYS A 26 14.17 -9.13 17.27
CA LYS A 26 13.97 -7.91 16.47
C LYS A 26 14.34 -6.70 17.33
N GLN A 27 15.57 -6.24 17.20
CA GLN A 27 16.00 -4.99 17.80
C GLN A 27 15.38 -3.84 16.99
N ARG A 28 14.69 -2.94 17.69
CA ARG A 28 14.17 -1.72 17.07
C ARG A 28 15.35 -0.80 16.75
N LYS A 29 15.31 -0.14 15.61
CA LYS A 29 16.27 0.93 15.28
C LYS A 29 16.15 2.02 16.36
N ALA A 30 17.25 2.37 16.99
CA ALA A 30 17.28 3.52 17.89
C ALA A 30 17.08 4.79 17.07
N GLN A 31 16.28 5.72 17.59
CA GLN A 31 16.15 7.06 17.03
C GLN A 31 17.45 7.83 17.29
N THR A 32 17.95 8.53 16.28
CA THR A 32 19.10 9.42 16.43
C THR A 32 18.67 10.72 17.13
N GLU A 33 19.62 11.43 17.76
CA GLU A 33 19.34 12.72 18.40
C GLU A 33 18.82 13.75 17.38
N GLU A 34 19.37 13.74 16.16
CA GLU A 34 18.93 14.61 15.06
C GLU A 34 17.46 14.35 14.70
N GLU A 35 17.08 13.09 14.46
CA GLU A 35 15.68 12.71 14.19
C GLU A 35 14.73 13.09 15.34
N PHE A 36 15.20 13.08 16.59
CA PHE A 36 14.40 13.50 17.75
C PHE A 36 14.20 15.02 17.78
N LEU A 37 15.26 15.79 17.59
CA LEU A 37 15.20 17.25 17.57
C LEU A 37 14.35 17.77 16.41
N GLU A 38 14.43 17.14 15.24
CA GLU A 38 13.56 17.45 14.10
C GLU A 38 12.07 17.23 14.43
N GLN A 39 11.72 16.06 14.98
CA GLN A 39 10.34 15.76 15.37
C GLN A 39 9.82 16.69 16.46
N LYS A 40 10.69 17.05 17.42
CA LYS A 40 10.34 18.00 18.47
C LYS A 40 10.07 19.39 17.89
N ALA A 41 10.93 19.87 16.97
CA ALA A 41 10.74 21.15 16.32
C ALA A 41 9.45 21.18 15.47
N GLU A 42 9.15 20.10 14.74
CA GLU A 42 7.90 19.95 14.00
C GLU A 42 6.70 20.00 14.95
N TYR A 43 6.74 19.24 16.05
CA TYR A 43 5.66 19.23 17.05
C TYR A 43 5.45 20.60 17.70
N GLU A 44 6.51 21.32 18.04
CA GLU A 44 6.41 22.67 18.62
C GLU A 44 5.87 23.70 17.62
N ALA A 45 6.16 23.53 16.32
CA ALA A 45 5.72 24.43 15.27
C ALA A 45 4.24 24.23 14.88
N THR A 46 3.81 22.98 14.65
CA THR A 46 2.43 22.70 14.20
C THR A 46 1.48 22.32 15.32
N GLY A 47 2.00 21.84 16.45
CA GLY A 47 1.20 21.30 17.54
C GLY A 47 0.53 19.96 17.20
N PRO A 48 -0.31 19.45 18.11
CA PRO A 48 -1.07 18.23 17.88
C PRO A 48 -2.14 18.45 16.81
N GLN A 49 -2.26 17.52 15.86
CA GLN A 49 -3.31 17.55 14.86
C GLN A 49 -4.68 17.23 15.50
N ILE A 50 -5.63 18.15 15.37
CA ILE A 50 -7.01 17.96 15.85
C ILE A 50 -7.85 17.39 14.70
N HIS A 51 -8.25 16.12 14.82
CA HIS A 51 -9.15 15.49 13.85
C HIS A 51 -10.61 15.87 14.14
N THR A 52 -11.19 16.69 13.27
CA THR A 52 -12.63 17.00 13.29
C THR A 52 -13.43 15.88 12.62
N GLN A 53 -14.76 15.89 12.70
CA GLN A 53 -15.55 14.89 11.98
C GLN A 53 -15.29 14.92 10.47
N GLU A 54 -15.10 16.08 9.86
CA GLU A 54 -14.96 16.19 8.39
C GLU A 54 -13.51 16.21 7.90
N TRP A 55 -12.54 15.91 8.76
CA TRP A 55 -11.10 16.03 8.47
C TRP A 55 -10.63 15.23 7.24
N LEU A 56 -11.27 14.10 6.94
CA LEU A 56 -10.98 13.29 5.75
C LEU A 56 -11.34 14.00 4.44
N TYR A 57 -12.25 14.97 4.49
CA TYR A 57 -12.77 15.71 3.34
C TYR A 57 -12.29 17.15 3.27
N ASP A 58 -11.29 17.51 4.08
CA ASP A 58 -10.69 18.84 4.03
C ASP A 58 -10.13 19.10 2.62
N VAL A 59 -10.67 20.11 1.94
CA VAL A 59 -10.34 20.39 0.55
C VAL A 59 -8.88 20.84 0.40
N SER A 60 -8.36 21.58 1.38
CA SER A 60 -6.97 22.05 1.35
C SER A 60 -6.01 20.87 1.47
N LEU A 61 -6.28 19.94 2.40
CA LEU A 61 -5.50 18.72 2.60
C LEU A 61 -5.57 17.80 1.37
N LEU A 62 -6.77 17.59 0.82
CA LEU A 62 -6.96 16.74 -0.35
C LEU A 62 -6.21 17.27 -1.59
N ASN A 63 -6.04 18.59 -1.71
CA ASN A 63 -5.31 19.20 -2.80
C ASN A 63 -3.78 19.18 -2.60
N SER A 64 -3.32 19.01 -1.35
CA SER A 64 -1.88 18.97 -1.00
C SER A 64 -1.31 17.55 -0.86
N LEU A 65 -2.11 16.51 -1.15
CA LEU A 65 -1.67 15.12 -1.02
C LEU A 65 -0.52 14.82 -1.98
N ASP A 66 0.49 14.12 -1.45
CA ASP A 66 1.69 13.72 -2.18
C ASP A 66 1.82 12.19 -2.25
N ASN A 67 1.94 11.65 -3.46
CA ASN A 67 2.09 10.22 -3.70
C ASN A 67 3.39 9.65 -3.11
N SER A 68 4.40 10.46 -2.80
CA SER A 68 5.61 9.99 -2.11
C SER A 68 5.31 9.61 -0.65
N LYS A 69 4.34 10.27 -0.01
CA LYS A 69 4.00 10.11 1.41
C LYS A 69 2.99 9.01 1.62
N LYS A 70 3.34 8.05 2.49
CA LYS A 70 2.46 6.92 2.83
C LYS A 70 1.13 7.39 3.42
N LEU A 71 1.16 8.37 4.30
CA LEU A 71 -0.03 8.87 4.99
C LEU A 71 -1.03 9.44 3.98
N ASP A 72 -0.56 10.21 3.02
CA ASP A 72 -1.37 10.84 1.98
C ASP A 72 -2.04 9.82 1.06
N ARG A 73 -1.29 8.79 0.63
CA ARG A 73 -1.85 7.66 -0.15
C ARG A 73 -2.97 6.93 0.59
N VAL A 74 -2.81 6.75 1.90
CA VAL A 74 -3.81 6.09 2.75
C VAL A 74 -4.99 7.04 3.03
N HIS A 75 -4.74 8.34 3.16
CA HIS A 75 -5.76 9.35 3.43
C HIS A 75 -6.81 9.40 2.33
N ILE A 76 -6.41 9.41 1.06
CA ILE A 76 -7.36 9.43 -0.05
C ILE A 76 -8.21 8.15 -0.09
N LEU A 77 -7.63 6.99 0.21
CA LEU A 77 -8.38 5.73 0.28
C LEU A 77 -9.42 5.76 1.40
N HIS A 78 -9.02 6.16 2.61
CA HIS A 78 -9.96 6.28 3.72
C HIS A 78 -11.07 7.30 3.44
N ALA A 79 -10.77 8.39 2.73
CA ALA A 79 -11.78 9.35 2.29
C ALA A 79 -12.79 8.69 1.32
N CYS A 80 -12.31 7.90 0.35
CA CYS A 80 -13.18 7.15 -0.58
C CYS A 80 -14.04 6.12 0.17
N GLU A 81 -13.44 5.31 1.04
CA GLU A 81 -14.14 4.30 1.84
C GLU A 81 -15.22 4.93 2.72
N ARG A 82 -14.90 6.04 3.39
CA ARG A 82 -15.88 6.74 4.22
C ARG A 82 -17.05 7.25 3.39
N ALA A 83 -16.80 7.84 2.22
CA ALA A 83 -17.88 8.31 1.34
C ALA A 83 -18.76 7.14 0.89
N TYR A 84 -18.17 6.00 0.54
CA TYR A 84 -18.89 4.77 0.21
C TYR A 84 -19.78 4.28 1.37
N TYR A 85 -19.25 4.20 2.60
CA TYR A 85 -20.02 3.74 3.77
C TYR A 85 -21.13 4.73 4.16
N LEU A 86 -20.93 6.03 3.94
CA LEU A 86 -21.96 7.05 4.08
C LEU A 86 -22.99 7.04 2.93
N LYS A 87 -22.83 6.14 1.95
CA LYS A 87 -23.67 6.00 0.75
C LYS A 87 -23.66 7.24 -0.16
N ASP A 88 -22.68 8.12 0.02
CA ASP A 88 -22.45 9.26 -0.87
C ASP A 88 -21.56 8.81 -2.03
N TYR A 89 -22.17 8.06 -2.95
CA TYR A 89 -21.45 7.43 -4.06
C TYR A 89 -20.94 8.46 -5.08
N GLN A 90 -21.61 9.60 -5.22
CA GLN A 90 -21.15 10.68 -6.09
C GLN A 90 -19.86 11.31 -5.53
N LYS A 91 -19.81 11.55 -4.22
CA LYS A 91 -18.59 12.00 -3.55
C LYS A 91 -17.49 10.94 -3.61
N CYS A 92 -17.82 9.66 -3.39
CA CYS A 92 -16.89 8.54 -3.55
C CYS A 92 -16.18 8.60 -4.91
N LEU A 93 -16.94 8.71 -6.00
CA LEU A 93 -16.39 8.78 -7.35
C LEU A 93 -15.53 10.03 -7.56
N SER A 94 -15.97 11.20 -7.07
CA SER A 94 -15.16 12.43 -7.16
C SER A 94 -13.81 12.33 -6.40
N LEU A 95 -13.77 11.55 -5.31
CA LEU A 95 -12.54 11.29 -4.56
C LEU A 95 -11.67 10.24 -5.27
N ILE A 96 -12.29 9.27 -5.94
CA ILE A 96 -11.57 8.32 -6.80
C ILE A 96 -10.84 9.04 -7.93
N ASP A 97 -11.48 9.99 -8.61
CA ASP A 97 -10.83 10.78 -9.67
C ASP A 97 -9.58 11.54 -9.15
N ARG A 98 -9.61 11.95 -7.87
CA ARG A 98 -8.44 12.55 -7.21
C ARG A 98 -7.38 11.50 -6.89
N GLY A 99 -7.79 10.32 -6.41
CA GLY A 99 -6.90 9.19 -6.19
C GLY A 99 -6.19 8.74 -7.47
N GLU A 100 -6.90 8.68 -8.59
CA GLU A 100 -6.35 8.39 -9.92
C GLU A 100 -5.23 9.37 -10.29
N LYS A 101 -5.47 10.67 -10.12
CA LYS A 101 -4.46 11.71 -10.33
C LYS A 101 -3.28 11.60 -9.38
N LEU A 102 -3.52 11.28 -8.11
CA LEU A 102 -2.47 11.11 -7.10
C LEU A 102 -1.56 9.93 -7.45
N PHE A 103 -2.14 8.80 -7.84
CA PHE A 103 -1.38 7.60 -8.19
C PHE A 103 -0.84 7.61 -9.63
N GLY A 104 -1.32 8.53 -10.49
CA GLY A 104 -0.95 8.60 -11.90
C GLY A 104 -1.52 7.44 -12.72
N VAL A 105 -2.74 7.01 -12.39
CA VAL A 105 -3.43 5.88 -13.04
C VAL A 105 -4.76 6.32 -13.62
N GLN A 106 -5.31 5.56 -14.57
CA GLN A 106 -6.66 5.73 -15.11
C GLN A 106 -7.39 4.39 -14.95
N LEU A 107 -8.48 4.36 -14.16
CA LEU A 107 -9.19 3.12 -13.86
C LEU A 107 -10.45 2.93 -14.73
N ASP A 108 -10.66 3.75 -15.76
CA ASP A 108 -11.76 3.59 -16.73
C ASP A 108 -11.40 2.68 -17.91
N ASP A 109 -10.12 2.30 -18.04
CA ASP A 109 -9.65 1.42 -19.10
C ASP A 109 -9.68 -0.05 -18.63
N ASP A 110 -10.71 -0.78 -19.08
CA ASP A 110 -10.97 -2.17 -18.69
C ASP A 110 -9.82 -3.12 -19.04
N GLU A 111 -9.06 -2.90 -20.12
CA GLU A 111 -7.93 -3.77 -20.46
C GLU A 111 -6.77 -3.59 -19.47
N SER A 112 -6.43 -2.35 -19.15
CA SER A 112 -5.39 -2.03 -18.15
C SER A 112 -5.76 -2.55 -16.75
N ASN A 113 -7.05 -2.55 -16.40
CA ASN A 113 -7.57 -3.02 -15.13
C ASN A 113 -7.52 -4.54 -14.99
N LEU A 114 -7.71 -5.28 -16.09
CA LEU A 114 -7.63 -6.74 -16.10
C LEU A 114 -6.19 -7.21 -15.83
N ASP A 115 -5.21 -6.54 -16.43
CA ASP A 115 -3.79 -6.82 -16.18
C ASP A 115 -3.41 -6.53 -14.72
N LEU A 116 -3.82 -5.38 -14.16
CA LEU A 116 -3.59 -5.04 -12.75
C LEU A 116 -4.15 -6.10 -11.78
N LYS A 117 -5.34 -6.62 -12.08
CA LYS A 117 -5.98 -7.67 -11.27
C LYS A 117 -5.32 -9.03 -11.44
N ALA A 118 -4.95 -9.39 -12.67
CA ALA A 118 -4.26 -10.64 -12.99
C ALA A 118 -2.86 -10.66 -12.35
N ASP A 119 -2.14 -9.55 -12.39
CA ASP A 119 -0.83 -9.38 -11.74
C ASP A 119 -0.94 -9.52 -10.23
N PHE A 120 -1.96 -8.94 -9.60
CA PHE A 120 -2.21 -9.11 -8.17
C PHE A 120 -2.61 -10.53 -7.78
N ALA A 121 -3.49 -11.16 -8.57
CA ALA A 121 -3.98 -12.51 -8.32
C ALA A 121 -2.87 -13.57 -8.53
N SER A 122 -2.02 -13.39 -9.54
CA SER A 122 -0.88 -14.27 -9.82
C SER A 122 0.27 -14.10 -8.82
N SER A 123 0.37 -12.94 -8.16
CA SER A 123 1.35 -12.63 -7.10
C SER A 123 1.11 -13.34 -5.75
N GLY A 124 0.39 -14.47 -5.74
CA GLY A 124 -0.04 -15.21 -4.55
C GLY A 124 1.08 -15.47 -3.52
N LYS A 125 0.87 -14.97 -2.29
CA LYS A 125 1.50 -15.20 -0.96
C LYS A 125 3.04 -15.34 -0.82
N LYS A 126 3.81 -15.66 -1.85
CA LYS A 126 5.25 -15.95 -1.74
C LYS A 126 6.02 -15.66 -3.04
N THR A 127 6.10 -14.40 -3.48
CA THR A 127 7.35 -13.80 -4.02
C THR A 127 7.12 -12.36 -4.48
N LYS A 128 8.16 -11.54 -4.30
CA LYS A 128 8.31 -10.10 -4.60
C LYS A 128 7.09 -9.24 -4.24
N LYS A 129 7.21 -8.55 -3.10
CA LYS A 129 6.34 -7.45 -2.67
C LYS A 129 5.87 -6.65 -3.90
N SER A 130 4.62 -6.85 -4.32
CA SER A 130 3.91 -5.86 -5.15
C SER A 130 4.21 -4.50 -4.56
N SER A 131 4.55 -3.52 -5.40
CA SER A 131 4.93 -2.21 -4.91
C SER A 131 3.77 -1.70 -4.04
N LYS A 132 4.10 -1.06 -2.92
CA LYS A 132 3.04 -0.62 -1.99
C LYS A 132 2.02 0.30 -2.67
N VAL A 133 2.41 0.94 -3.78
CA VAL A 133 1.55 1.78 -4.62
C VAL A 133 0.55 0.92 -5.42
N GLU A 134 0.97 -0.18 -6.05
CA GLU A 134 0.06 -1.11 -6.76
C GLU A 134 -1.09 -1.59 -5.87
N ARG A 135 -0.80 -1.94 -4.60
CA ARG A 135 -1.85 -2.35 -3.67
C ARG A 135 -2.90 -1.25 -3.45
N HIS A 136 -2.48 0.00 -3.28
CA HIS A 136 -3.42 1.11 -3.10
C HIS A 136 -4.23 1.39 -4.36
N VAL A 137 -3.63 1.23 -5.54
CA VAL A 137 -4.33 1.34 -6.84
C VAL A 137 -5.42 0.27 -6.96
N ILE A 138 -5.12 -0.97 -6.57
CA ILE A 138 -6.10 -2.06 -6.57
C ILE A 138 -7.22 -1.84 -5.55
N GLU A 139 -6.88 -1.36 -4.35
CA GLU A 139 -7.88 -0.97 -3.35
C GLU A 139 -8.80 0.14 -3.89
N LEU A 140 -8.23 1.16 -4.56
CA LEU A 140 -9.00 2.23 -5.21
C LEU A 140 -9.94 1.68 -6.30
N LEU A 141 -9.44 0.77 -7.15
CA LEU A 141 -10.23 0.10 -8.18
C LEU A 141 -11.42 -0.67 -7.59
N HIS A 142 -11.20 -1.45 -6.53
CA HIS A 142 -12.29 -2.18 -5.87
C HIS A 142 -13.36 -1.25 -5.30
N ILE A 143 -12.96 -0.10 -4.73
CA ILE A 143 -13.91 0.90 -4.23
C ILE A 143 -14.70 1.51 -5.40
N LYS A 144 -14.04 1.84 -6.52
CA LYS A 144 -14.69 2.35 -7.74
C LYS A 144 -15.77 1.40 -8.26
N GLU A 145 -15.42 0.14 -8.44
CA GLU A 145 -16.36 -0.90 -8.90
C GLU A 145 -17.54 -1.09 -7.93
N ALA A 146 -17.30 -0.98 -6.62
CA ALA A 146 -18.37 -1.02 -5.63
C ALA A 146 -19.29 0.21 -5.73
N CYS A 147 -18.74 1.41 -5.85
CA CYS A 147 -19.51 2.66 -6.00
C CYS A 147 -20.36 2.65 -7.29
N VAL A 148 -19.78 2.27 -8.44
CA VAL A 148 -20.49 2.17 -9.73
C VAL A 148 -21.64 1.16 -9.66
N ARG A 149 -21.38 -0.04 -9.14
CA ARG A 149 -22.42 -1.08 -8.99
C ARG A 149 -23.57 -0.64 -8.10
N LYS A 150 -23.29 0.10 -7.02
CA LYS A 150 -24.34 0.65 -6.14
C LYS A 150 -25.16 1.72 -6.83
N MET A 151 -24.54 2.63 -7.57
CA MET A 151 -25.26 3.64 -8.36
C MET A 151 -26.15 3.00 -9.43
N ALA A 152 -25.64 1.99 -10.15
CA ALA A 152 -26.43 1.27 -11.14
C ALA A 152 -27.65 0.57 -10.50
N SER A 153 -27.47 -0.04 -9.31
CA SER A 153 -28.57 -0.70 -8.59
C SER A 153 -29.62 0.26 -7.99
N ALA A 154 -29.25 1.52 -7.74
CA ALA A 154 -30.15 2.53 -7.17
C ALA A 154 -30.99 3.25 -8.24
N THR A 155 -30.70 3.03 -9.52
CA THR A 155 -31.37 3.68 -10.66
C THR A 155 -32.54 2.85 -11.22
N ILE A 156 -32.97 1.81 -10.50
CA ILE A 156 -34.12 0.93 -10.83
C ILE A 156 -35.15 1.07 -9.73
#